data_AF-A0A5K7X6W6-F1
#
_entry.id   AF-A0A5K7X6W6-F1
#
_cell.length_a   1.000
_cell.length_b   1.000
_cell.length_c   1.000
_cell.angle_alpha   90.00
_cell.angle_beta   90.00
_cell.angle_gamma   90.00
#
_symmetry.space_group_name_H-M   'P 1'
#
loop_
_entity.id
_entity.type
_entity.pdbx_description
1 polymer ?
#
loop_
_entity_poly.entity_id
_entity_poly.type
_entity_poly.pdbx_seq_one_letter_code
_entity_poly.pdbx_strand_id
1 'polypeptide(L)'
;MLTQTTEKYQEVLEFAETRYKQNPDWVTFFREVLGVDGAARKTFPTFDELTAFEQSEQFDRIQKLLVKLREKRPSADTESEPTRVITVRLPKSMHESLRTEAHDLRTSMNKLCISKLLQVIGEEMIPNERATGGSPSPASIPSTPLSGGHSSTHSPSLGLRPHQPTQVGVSSPYGQQLQPTSSGLPPFKPSQPRF
;
A
#
# COMPACT_ATOMS: atom_id res chain seq x y z
N MET A 1 -8.73 -0.62 -39.44
CA MET A 1 -8.24 -0.94 -38.07
C MET A 1 -7.97 0.34 -37.28
N LEU A 2 -7.18 1.31 -37.76
CA LEU A 2 -6.87 2.55 -37.02
C LEU A 2 -8.10 3.40 -36.62
N THR A 3 -9.12 3.50 -37.47
CA THR A 3 -10.32 4.31 -37.19
C THR A 3 -11.11 3.80 -35.99
N GLN A 4 -11.23 2.47 -35.87
CA GLN A 4 -11.97 1.83 -34.78
C GLN A 4 -11.28 2.02 -33.42
N THR A 5 -9.95 2.05 -33.40
CA THR A 5 -9.19 2.31 -32.18
C THR A 5 -9.41 3.75 -31.69
N THR A 6 -9.36 4.73 -32.60
CA THR A 6 -9.61 6.14 -32.26
C THR A 6 -11.06 6.36 -31.77
N GLU A 7 -12.03 5.69 -32.38
CA GLU A 7 -13.44 5.74 -31.95
C GLU A 7 -13.62 5.21 -30.52
N LYS A 8 -12.99 4.06 -30.19
CA LYS A 8 -12.99 3.52 -28.82
C LYS A 8 -12.34 4.47 -27.81
N TYR A 9 -11.26 5.15 -28.20
CA TYR A 9 -10.57 6.10 -27.30
C TYR A 9 -11.47 7.28 -26.99
N GLN A 10 -12.18 7.77 -28.01
CA GLN A 10 -13.15 8.84 -27.89
C GLN A 10 -14.35 8.44 -27.04
N GLU A 11 -14.86 7.22 -27.21
CA GLU A 11 -15.98 6.68 -26.40
C GLU A 11 -15.65 6.69 -24.90
N VAL A 12 -14.45 6.24 -24.52
CA VAL A 12 -14.01 6.26 -23.10
C VAL A 12 -13.88 7.70 -22.59
N LEU A 13 -13.36 8.62 -23.42
CA LEU A 13 -13.28 10.03 -23.05
C LEU A 13 -14.66 10.67 -22.86
N GLU A 14 -15.61 10.41 -23.77
CA GLU A 14 -16.98 10.94 -23.67
C GLU A 14 -17.70 10.40 -22.44
N PHE A 15 -17.52 9.11 -22.14
CA PHE A 15 -18.02 8.50 -20.91
C PHE A 15 -17.44 9.22 -19.68
N ALA A 16 -16.12 9.43 -19.65
CA ALA A 16 -15.44 10.13 -18.57
C ALA A 16 -15.93 11.58 -18.43
N GLU A 17 -16.06 12.34 -19.51
CA GLU A 17 -16.56 13.71 -19.47
C GLU A 17 -18.02 13.78 -18.98
N THR A 18 -18.85 12.83 -19.40
CA THR A 18 -20.24 12.72 -18.94
C THR A 18 -20.30 12.47 -17.44
N ARG A 19 -19.46 11.57 -16.92
CA ARG A 19 -19.35 11.34 -15.48
C ARG A 19 -18.80 12.55 -14.76
N TYR A 20 -17.78 13.20 -15.27
CA TYR A 20 -17.22 14.42 -14.68
C TYR A 20 -18.26 15.54 -14.52
N LYS A 21 -19.17 15.72 -15.49
CA LYS A 21 -20.26 16.72 -15.44
C LYS A 21 -21.24 16.47 -14.28
N GLN A 22 -21.40 15.23 -13.86
CA GLN A 22 -22.23 14.87 -12.69
C GLN A 22 -21.58 15.26 -11.35
N ASN A 23 -20.36 15.83 -11.38
CA ASN A 23 -19.56 16.20 -10.21
C ASN A 23 -19.42 15.08 -9.16
N PRO A 24 -19.03 13.85 -9.58
CA PRO A 24 -18.76 12.78 -8.64
C PRO A 24 -17.54 13.12 -7.77
N ASP A 25 -17.39 12.40 -6.66
CA ASP A 25 -16.12 12.38 -5.95
C ASP A 25 -15.03 11.73 -6.82
N TRP A 26 -13.76 12.05 -6.53
CA TRP A 26 -12.65 11.57 -7.35
C TRP A 26 -12.48 10.04 -7.30
N VAL A 27 -12.86 9.39 -6.20
CA VAL A 27 -12.77 7.93 -6.03
C VAL A 27 -13.84 7.25 -6.88
N THR A 28 -15.08 7.73 -6.84
CA THR A 28 -16.16 7.23 -7.70
C THR A 28 -15.83 7.41 -9.17
N PHE A 29 -15.32 8.58 -9.55
CA PHE A 29 -14.84 8.80 -10.92
C PHE A 29 -13.73 7.82 -11.32
N PHE A 30 -12.73 7.65 -10.45
CA PHE A 30 -11.63 6.70 -10.70
C PHE A 30 -12.17 5.28 -10.89
N ARG A 31 -13.02 4.81 -9.98
CA ARG A 31 -13.60 3.46 -10.00
C ARG A 31 -14.40 3.17 -11.27
N GLU A 32 -15.25 4.12 -11.69
CA GLU A 32 -16.12 3.94 -12.86
C GLU A 32 -15.38 4.06 -14.20
N VAL A 33 -14.31 4.87 -14.26
CA VAL A 33 -13.60 5.14 -15.52
C VAL A 33 -12.33 4.29 -15.66
N LEU A 34 -11.46 4.31 -14.64
CA LEU A 34 -10.11 3.73 -14.66
C LEU A 34 -9.93 2.50 -13.76
N GLY A 35 -10.92 2.21 -12.91
CA GLY A 35 -10.90 1.07 -11.99
C GLY A 35 -10.86 -0.27 -12.70
N VAL A 36 -10.73 -1.35 -11.92
CA VAL A 36 -10.63 -2.73 -12.44
C VAL A 36 -11.82 -3.09 -13.35
N ASP A 37 -13.03 -2.62 -12.97
CA ASP A 37 -14.28 -2.78 -13.73
C ASP A 37 -14.70 -1.49 -14.46
N GLY A 38 -13.77 -0.56 -14.64
CA GLY A 38 -14.00 0.74 -15.24
C GLY A 38 -14.20 0.68 -16.76
N ALA A 39 -14.72 1.75 -17.33
CA ALA A 39 -14.94 1.86 -18.78
C ALA A 39 -13.67 1.55 -19.59
N ALA A 40 -12.51 2.05 -19.19
CA ALA A 40 -11.26 1.82 -19.91
C ALA A 40 -10.90 0.33 -20.03
N ARG A 41 -10.97 -0.43 -18.91
CA ARG A 41 -10.65 -1.87 -18.91
C ARG A 41 -11.70 -2.74 -19.60
N LYS A 42 -12.95 -2.28 -19.65
CA LYS A 42 -14.02 -2.95 -20.41
C LYS A 42 -13.83 -2.76 -21.92
N THR A 43 -13.42 -1.57 -22.35
CA THR A 43 -13.20 -1.26 -23.77
C THR A 43 -11.88 -1.83 -24.29
N PHE A 44 -10.84 -1.87 -23.46
CA PHE A 44 -9.51 -2.41 -23.77
C PHE A 44 -9.19 -3.60 -22.86
N PRO A 45 -9.68 -4.80 -23.17
CA PRO A 45 -9.52 -5.98 -22.32
C PRO A 45 -8.09 -6.54 -22.33
N THR A 46 -7.32 -6.25 -23.39
CA THR A 46 -5.93 -6.70 -23.49
C THR A 46 -4.96 -5.63 -22.97
N PHE A 47 -3.83 -6.09 -22.43
CA PHE A 47 -2.81 -5.19 -21.89
C PHE A 47 -2.26 -4.26 -22.97
N ASP A 48 -1.91 -4.78 -24.15
CA ASP A 48 -1.37 -3.98 -25.26
C ASP A 48 -2.34 -2.86 -25.70
N GLU A 49 -3.64 -3.15 -25.81
CA GLU A 49 -4.64 -2.14 -26.15
C GLU A 49 -4.78 -1.08 -25.06
N LEU A 50 -4.76 -1.49 -23.79
CA LEU A 50 -4.85 -0.55 -22.67
C LEU A 50 -3.61 0.35 -22.60
N THR A 51 -2.41 -0.22 -22.76
CA THR A 51 -1.15 0.53 -22.80
C THR A 51 -1.11 1.51 -23.97
N ALA A 52 -1.62 1.11 -25.14
CA ALA A 52 -1.74 2.02 -26.28
C ALA A 52 -2.75 3.17 -26.02
N PHE A 53 -3.82 2.91 -25.27
CA PHE A 53 -4.76 3.95 -24.83
C PHE A 53 -4.14 4.87 -23.78
N GLU A 54 -3.36 4.34 -22.84
CA GLU A 54 -2.70 5.13 -21.78
C GLU A 54 -1.65 6.11 -22.34
N GLN A 55 -1.16 5.88 -23.56
CA GLN A 55 -0.26 6.80 -24.28
C GLN A 55 -1.01 7.84 -25.13
N SER A 56 -2.34 7.82 -25.13
CA SER A 56 -3.16 8.69 -25.98
C SER A 56 -3.49 10.04 -25.33
N GLU A 57 -3.78 11.05 -26.16
CA GLU A 57 -4.23 12.38 -25.70
C GLU A 57 -5.57 12.32 -24.95
N GLN A 58 -6.42 11.34 -25.29
CA GLN A 58 -7.69 11.11 -24.62
C GLN A 58 -7.47 10.71 -23.16
N PHE A 59 -6.49 9.85 -22.90
CA PHE A 59 -6.14 9.45 -21.55
C PHE A 59 -5.52 10.59 -20.75
N ASP A 60 -4.64 11.40 -21.36
CA ASP A 60 -4.13 12.63 -20.76
C ASP A 60 -5.26 13.58 -20.34
N ARG A 61 -6.32 13.66 -21.16
CA ARG A 61 -7.49 14.47 -20.84
C ARG A 61 -8.24 13.92 -19.62
N ILE A 62 -8.43 12.60 -19.54
CA ILE A 62 -9.06 11.93 -18.39
C ILE A 62 -8.24 12.15 -17.12
N GLN A 63 -6.92 12.05 -17.17
CA GLN A 63 -6.05 12.35 -16.03
C GLN A 63 -6.22 13.79 -15.55
N LYS A 64 -6.29 14.77 -16.47
CA LYS A 64 -6.55 16.18 -16.11
C LYS A 64 -7.90 16.36 -15.42
N LEU A 65 -8.94 15.62 -15.80
CA LEU A 65 -10.23 15.63 -15.10
C LEU A 65 -10.11 15.05 -13.69
N LEU A 66 -9.40 13.94 -13.54
CA LEU A 66 -9.16 13.30 -12.23
C LEU A 66 -8.40 14.23 -11.28
N VAL A 67 -7.35 14.92 -11.77
CA VAL A 67 -6.61 15.91 -10.97
C VAL A 67 -7.54 17.02 -10.47
N LYS A 68 -8.41 17.57 -11.33
CA LYS A 68 -9.40 18.59 -10.94
C LYS A 68 -10.38 18.08 -9.89
N LEU A 69 -10.81 16.82 -9.95
CA LEU A 69 -11.68 16.23 -8.92
C LEU A 69 -10.94 16.07 -7.58
N ARG A 70 -9.64 15.79 -7.60
CA ARG A 70 -8.82 15.66 -6.37
C ARG A 70 -8.53 17.00 -5.68
N GLU A 71 -8.57 18.11 -6.41
CA GLU A 71 -8.49 19.45 -5.82
C GLU A 71 -9.75 19.80 -5.02
N LYS A 72 -10.90 19.23 -5.39
CA LYS A 72 -12.15 19.42 -4.67
C LYS A 72 -12.05 18.73 -3.31
N ARG A 73 -12.40 19.46 -2.25
CA ARG A 73 -12.47 18.91 -0.89
C ARG A 73 -13.48 17.75 -0.89
N PRO A 74 -13.16 16.57 -0.35
CA PRO A 74 -14.11 15.48 -0.27
C PRO A 74 -15.33 15.93 0.54
N SER A 75 -16.50 15.85 -0.07
CA SER A 75 -17.80 16.02 0.58
C SER A 75 -17.88 14.98 1.70
N ALA A 76 -18.16 15.39 2.94
CA ALA A 76 -18.17 14.49 4.10
C ALA A 76 -19.31 13.45 4.08
N ASP A 77 -20.22 13.53 3.10
CA ASP A 77 -21.52 12.86 3.08
C ASP A 77 -21.61 11.64 2.16
N THR A 78 -20.57 11.29 1.41
CA THR A 78 -20.63 10.11 0.53
C THR A 78 -20.18 8.87 1.28
N GLU A 79 -20.98 7.81 1.20
CA GLU A 79 -20.69 6.44 1.63
C GLU A 79 -19.23 6.08 1.30
N SER A 80 -18.33 6.25 2.28
CA SER A 80 -16.91 6.39 1.98
C SER A 80 -16.34 5.05 1.56
N GLU A 81 -15.74 4.99 0.38
CA GLU A 81 -15.04 3.79 -0.08
C GLU A 81 -14.04 3.33 1.00
N PRO A 82 -14.07 2.04 1.40
CA PRO A 82 -13.19 1.55 2.45
C PRO A 82 -11.72 1.79 2.11
N THR A 83 -11.05 2.63 2.90
CA THR A 83 -9.62 2.89 2.69
C THR A 83 -8.79 1.66 3.06
N ARG A 84 -7.96 1.20 2.12
CA ARG A 84 -6.95 0.16 2.36
C ARG A 84 -5.57 0.79 2.46
N VAL A 85 -4.73 0.28 3.37
CA VAL A 85 -3.37 0.80 3.59
C VAL A 85 -2.37 -0.11 2.91
N ILE A 86 -1.47 0.49 2.13
CA ILE A 86 -0.27 -0.17 1.59
C ILE A 86 0.96 0.31 2.37
N THR A 87 1.90 -0.60 2.65
CA THR A 87 3.21 -0.25 3.25
C THR A 87 4.30 -0.49 2.20
N VAL A 88 5.00 0.57 1.81
CA VAL A 88 6.11 0.49 0.83
C VAL A 88 7.44 0.63 1.56
N ARG A 89 8.39 -0.28 1.28
CA ARG A 89 9.76 -0.18 1.80
C ARG A 89 10.58 0.71 0.88
N LEU A 90 10.98 1.89 1.36
CA LEU A 90 11.78 2.85 0.61
C LEU A 90 13.16 3.04 1.25
N PRO A 91 14.25 3.18 0.47
CA PRO A 91 15.53 3.67 0.99
C PRO A 91 15.36 5.03 1.67
N LYS A 92 16.15 5.29 2.72
CA LYS A 92 16.07 6.53 3.51
C LYS A 92 16.20 7.77 2.62
N SER A 93 17.15 7.77 1.69
CA SER A 93 17.38 8.90 0.77
C SER A 93 16.15 9.20 -0.10
N MET A 94 15.50 8.17 -0.64
CA MET A 94 14.28 8.32 -1.44
C MET A 94 13.12 8.86 -0.60
N HIS A 95 12.94 8.34 0.61
CA HIS A 95 11.92 8.83 1.53
C HIS A 95 12.12 10.32 1.87
N GLU A 96 13.35 10.74 2.19
CA GLU A 96 13.64 12.15 2.45
C GLU A 96 13.43 13.03 1.22
N SER A 97 13.77 12.55 0.02
CA SER A 97 13.48 13.27 -1.23
C SER A 97 11.98 13.49 -1.42
N LEU A 98 11.13 12.48 -1.16
CA LEU A 98 9.67 12.63 -1.24
C LEU A 98 9.14 13.61 -0.20
N ARG A 99 9.72 13.63 1.00
CA ARG A 99 9.36 14.59 2.05
C ARG A 99 9.68 16.02 1.61
N THR A 100 10.88 16.26 1.08
CA THR A 100 11.29 17.59 0.58
C THR A 100 10.40 18.03 -0.59
N GLU A 101 10.16 17.16 -1.56
CA GLU A 101 9.29 17.47 -2.71
C GLU A 101 7.86 17.85 -2.24
N ALA A 102 7.30 17.10 -1.29
CA ALA A 102 5.99 17.42 -0.73
C ALA A 102 5.97 18.78 -0.02
N HIS A 103 7.03 19.09 0.73
CA HIS A 103 7.19 20.38 1.40
C HIS A 103 7.26 21.54 0.40
N ASP A 104 8.07 21.41 -0.66
CA ASP A 104 8.26 22.43 -1.68
C ASP A 104 6.96 22.69 -2.46
N LEU A 105 6.19 21.63 -2.73
CA LEU A 105 4.86 21.70 -3.35
C LEU A 105 3.73 22.05 -2.37
N ARG A 106 4.04 22.32 -1.09
CA ARG A 106 3.07 22.64 -0.02
C ARG A 106 1.93 21.63 0.09
N THR A 107 2.23 20.35 -0.07
CA THR A 107 1.27 19.25 0.03
C THR A 107 1.72 18.24 1.08
N SER A 108 0.83 17.32 1.47
CA SER A 108 1.23 16.22 2.34
C SER A 108 1.94 15.14 1.52
N MET A 109 2.87 14.43 2.17
CA MET A 109 3.56 13.29 1.54
C MET A 109 2.57 12.26 1.00
N ASN A 110 1.48 11.98 1.73
CA ASN A 110 0.43 11.08 1.27
C ASN A 110 -0.27 11.59 -0.02
N LYS A 111 -0.61 12.88 -0.09
CA LYS A 111 -1.21 13.47 -1.30
C LYS A 111 -0.29 13.37 -2.51
N LEU A 112 1.00 13.65 -2.31
CA LEU A 112 2.03 13.50 -3.34
C LEU A 112 2.17 12.05 -3.79
N CYS A 113 2.29 11.10 -2.86
CA CYS A 113 2.40 9.68 -3.17
C CYS A 113 1.19 9.17 -3.96
N ILE A 114 -0.04 9.52 -3.55
CA ILE A 114 -1.24 9.13 -4.30
C ILE A 114 -1.20 9.75 -5.71
N SER A 115 -0.79 11.01 -5.87
CA SER A 115 -0.65 11.62 -7.21
C SER A 115 0.33 10.86 -8.09
N LYS A 116 1.47 10.43 -7.54
CA LYS A 116 2.48 9.63 -8.27
C LYS A 116 1.97 8.22 -8.60
N LEU A 117 1.22 7.58 -7.71
CA LEU A 117 0.62 6.25 -7.93
C LEU A 117 -0.48 6.24 -9.00
N LEU A 118 -1.12 7.38 -9.26
CA LEU A 118 -2.14 7.53 -10.30
C LEU A 118 -1.53 7.72 -11.70
N GLN A 119 -0.23 8.01 -11.80
CA GLN A 119 0.45 8.13 -13.08
C GLN A 119 0.74 6.73 -13.62
N VAL A 120 0.51 6.55 -14.92
CA VAL A 120 0.89 5.32 -15.62
C VAL A 120 2.40 5.25 -15.69
N ILE A 121 2.94 4.09 -15.31
CA ILE A 121 4.35 3.75 -15.49
C ILE A 121 4.45 2.74 -16.64
N GLY A 122 5.36 2.98 -17.58
CA GLY A 122 5.67 2.01 -18.64
C GLY A 122 6.20 0.70 -18.05
N GLU A 123 5.91 -0.42 -18.69
CA GLU A 123 6.33 -1.76 -18.22
C GLU A 123 7.85 -1.86 -18.07
N GLU A 124 8.61 -1.23 -18.95
CA GLU A 124 10.07 -1.18 -18.95
C GLU A 124 10.66 -0.48 -17.71
N MET A 125 9.87 0.34 -17.04
CA MET A 125 10.25 1.07 -15.83
C MET A 125 9.99 0.26 -14.54
N ILE A 126 9.38 -0.92 -14.65
CA ILE A 126 9.17 -1.86 -13.54
C ILE A 126 10.29 -2.90 -13.57
N PRO A 127 11.18 -2.96 -12.56
CA PRO A 127 12.18 -4.02 -12.50
C PRO A 127 11.51 -5.40 -12.41
N ASN A 128 11.66 -6.23 -13.45
CA ASN A 128 11.16 -7.60 -13.45
C ASN A 128 12.06 -8.50 -12.56
N GLU A 129 11.57 -8.92 -11.39
CA GLU A 129 12.24 -9.86 -10.47
C GLU A 129 12.25 -11.33 -10.99
N ARG A 130 12.35 -11.59 -12.30
CA ARG A 130 12.35 -12.98 -12.83
C ARG A 130 13.73 -13.56 -13.14
N ALA A 131 14.79 -12.99 -12.60
CA ALA A 131 16.14 -13.51 -12.78
C ALA A 131 16.89 -13.60 -11.44
N THR A 132 16.52 -14.55 -10.58
CA THR A 132 17.47 -15.30 -9.72
C THR A 132 16.75 -16.36 -8.86
N GLY A 133 17.03 -17.64 -9.13
CA GLY A 133 16.91 -18.74 -8.15
C GLY A 133 15.70 -19.65 -8.36
N GLY A 134 15.81 -20.93 -8.70
CA GLY A 134 16.99 -21.75 -8.99
C GLY A 134 16.50 -23.06 -9.60
N SER A 135 17.23 -23.56 -10.59
CA SER A 135 17.03 -24.92 -11.09
C SER A 135 17.26 -25.90 -9.93
N PRO A 136 16.32 -26.80 -9.61
CA PRO A 136 16.64 -27.89 -8.70
C PRO A 136 17.60 -28.83 -9.44
N SER A 137 18.88 -28.80 -9.07
CA SER A 137 19.78 -29.91 -9.39
C SER A 137 19.26 -31.16 -8.68
N PRO A 138 19.12 -32.31 -9.37
CA PRO A 138 18.63 -33.54 -8.77
C PRO A 138 19.74 -34.19 -7.95
N ALA A 139 19.86 -33.79 -6.68
CA ALA A 139 20.73 -34.45 -5.74
C ALA A 139 20.00 -35.65 -5.11
N SER A 140 20.36 -36.83 -5.61
CA SER A 140 20.62 -38.07 -4.87
C SER A 140 19.61 -38.52 -3.79
N ILE A 141 18.92 -39.62 -4.08
CA ILE A 141 18.25 -40.50 -3.11
C ILE A 141 19.34 -41.22 -2.30
N PRO A 142 19.23 -41.25 -0.95
CA PRO A 142 19.63 -42.45 -0.22
C PRO A 142 18.48 -42.98 0.66
N SER A 143 18.04 -44.18 0.26
CA SER A 143 17.50 -45.30 1.02
C SER A 143 17.11 -45.10 2.48
N THR A 144 15.83 -45.32 2.75
CA THR A 144 15.26 -45.72 4.03
C THR A 144 15.89 -47.00 4.59
N PRO A 145 15.92 -47.14 5.92
CA PRO A 145 15.63 -48.42 6.55
C PRO A 145 14.39 -48.34 7.46
N LEU A 146 13.50 -49.31 7.27
CA LEU A 146 12.39 -49.66 8.16
C LEU A 146 12.90 -50.31 9.45
N SER A 147 12.03 -50.26 10.46
CA SER A 147 11.96 -51.03 11.74
C SER A 147 12.13 -50.09 12.94
N GLY A 148 11.24 -49.99 13.91
CA GLY A 148 10.01 -50.72 14.22
C GLY A 148 9.69 -50.49 15.70
N GLY A 149 8.41 -50.28 16.03
CA GLY A 149 7.83 -50.72 17.30
C GLY A 149 7.95 -49.86 18.57
N HIS A 150 6.76 -49.59 19.12
CA HIS A 150 6.38 -49.64 20.55
C HIS A 150 6.20 -48.32 21.34
N SER A 151 4.92 -47.99 21.51
CA SER A 151 4.18 -47.70 22.76
C SER A 151 4.83 -47.00 23.96
N SER A 152 4.06 -46.01 24.44
CA SER A 152 3.67 -45.77 25.83
C SER A 152 4.48 -44.79 26.71
N THR A 153 3.78 -43.70 27.05
CA THR A 153 3.61 -43.09 28.39
C THR A 153 4.84 -42.80 29.26
N HIS A 154 5.00 -41.53 29.67
CA HIS A 154 4.99 -41.03 31.06
C HIS A 154 5.75 -39.69 31.18
N SER A 155 5.02 -38.61 31.52
CA SER A 155 5.49 -37.57 32.46
C SER A 155 5.33 -38.13 33.89
N PRO A 156 5.97 -37.62 34.97
CA PRO A 156 6.34 -36.21 35.19
C PRO A 156 7.60 -35.92 36.06
N SER A 157 7.86 -34.61 36.22
CA SER A 157 8.19 -33.92 37.49
C SER A 157 9.64 -33.54 37.83
N LEU A 158 9.75 -32.24 38.20
CA LEU A 158 10.53 -31.62 39.28
C LEU A 158 12.05 -31.46 39.14
N GLY A 159 12.51 -30.20 39.26
CA GLY A 159 13.88 -29.92 39.71
C GLY A 159 14.47 -28.54 39.37
N LEU A 160 14.16 -27.54 40.20
CA LEU A 160 15.08 -26.49 40.69
C LEU A 160 15.74 -25.48 39.70
N ARG A 161 15.24 -24.23 39.77
CA ARG A 161 15.99 -22.95 39.62
C ARG A 161 16.98 -22.77 40.80
N PRO A 162 17.81 -21.70 40.87
CA PRO A 162 18.51 -20.91 39.83
C PRO A 162 20.00 -20.65 40.20
N HIS A 163 20.81 -20.15 39.27
CA HIS A 163 22.03 -19.41 39.62
C HIS A 163 22.14 -18.10 38.82
N GLN A 164 22.57 -17.11 39.57
CA GLN A 164 22.63 -15.67 39.38
C GLN A 164 23.81 -15.26 38.48
N PRO A 165 23.68 -14.24 37.61
CA PRO A 165 24.83 -13.56 37.05
C PRO A 165 25.25 -12.35 37.90
N THR A 166 26.53 -12.36 38.26
CA THR A 166 27.28 -11.35 38.99
C THR A 166 27.29 -10.00 38.27
N GLN A 167 27.05 -8.93 39.03
CA GLN A 167 27.23 -7.55 38.61
C GLN A 167 28.71 -7.18 38.53
N VAL A 168 29.08 -6.41 37.50
CA VAL A 168 30.31 -5.61 37.49
C VAL A 168 29.91 -4.17 37.23
N GLY A 169 30.09 -3.34 38.26
CA GLY A 169 29.87 -1.91 38.21
C GLY A 169 31.08 -1.17 37.64
N VAL A 170 30.79 -0.12 36.87
CA VAL A 170 31.72 0.99 36.61
C VAL A 170 30.95 2.28 36.89
N SER A 171 31.44 2.99 37.90
CA SER A 171 31.12 4.36 38.34
C SER A 171 31.60 5.36 37.28
N SER A 172 30.89 6.44 36.95
CA SER A 172 30.80 7.76 37.63
C SER A 172 30.60 8.83 36.51
N PRO A 173 30.46 10.15 36.75
CA PRO A 173 29.52 10.84 37.65
C PRO A 173 28.87 12.07 36.94
N TYR A 174 27.56 12.25 36.97
CA TYR A 174 26.95 13.59 36.93
C TYR A 174 25.59 13.52 37.62
N GLY A 175 25.53 14.10 38.81
CA GLY A 175 24.28 14.35 39.49
C GLY A 175 23.60 15.57 38.90
N GLN A 176 22.29 15.48 38.65
CA GLN A 176 21.37 16.40 39.28
C GLN A 176 19.95 15.82 39.33
N GLN A 177 19.39 15.97 40.52
CA GLN A 177 18.19 15.37 41.06
C GLN A 177 17.07 16.40 41.01
N LEU A 178 15.97 16.11 40.32
CA LEU A 178 14.67 16.76 40.52
C LEU A 178 13.52 15.76 40.23
N GLN A 179 12.76 15.44 41.27
CA GLN A 179 11.40 14.86 41.28
C GLN A 179 10.62 15.60 42.38
N PRO A 180 9.29 15.53 42.46
CA PRO A 180 8.27 15.49 41.41
C PRO A 180 7.15 16.53 41.70
N THR A 181 6.37 16.96 40.70
CA THR A 181 5.06 17.57 40.95
C THR A 181 3.96 16.81 40.23
N SER A 182 3.06 16.30 41.06
CA SER A 182 1.81 15.63 40.77
C SER A 182 0.76 16.60 40.20
N SER A 183 0.14 16.25 39.08
CA SER A 183 -1.22 16.66 38.78
C SER A 183 -1.91 15.57 37.94
N GLY A 184 -3.01 15.07 38.49
CA GLY A 184 -3.65 13.83 38.08
C GLY A 184 -4.42 13.88 36.77
N LEU A 185 -4.37 12.77 36.05
CA LEU A 185 -5.31 12.42 34.99
C LEU A 185 -6.40 11.50 35.59
N PRO A 186 -7.70 11.81 35.48
CA PRO A 186 -8.74 10.81 35.70
C PRO A 186 -8.94 9.94 34.45
N PRO A 187 -9.19 8.62 34.61
CA PRO A 187 -9.47 7.72 33.50
C PRO A 187 -10.94 7.80 33.10
N PHE A 188 -11.24 8.40 31.94
CA PHE A 188 -12.58 8.32 31.36
C PHE A 188 -12.71 7.07 30.47
N LYS A 189 -13.63 6.20 30.87
CA LYS A 189 -14.04 4.97 30.17
C LYS A 189 -14.88 5.30 28.93
N PRO A 190 -14.84 4.47 27.87
CA PRO A 190 -15.76 4.58 26.74
C PRO A 190 -17.15 4.04 27.11
N SER A 191 -18.18 4.87 26.95
CA SER A 191 -19.59 4.47 27.01
C SER A 191 -20.07 3.97 25.64
N GLN A 192 -20.50 2.71 25.59
CA GLN A 192 -21.23 2.12 24.46
C GLN A 192 -22.65 2.72 24.30
N PRO A 193 -23.23 2.68 23.10
CA PRO A 193 -24.58 3.18 22.83
C PRO A 193 -25.64 2.19 23.32
N ARG A 194 -26.80 2.73 23.74
CA ARG A 194 -28.00 1.95 24.07
C ARG A 194 -29.10 2.36 23.09
N PHE A 195 -29.50 1.39 22.26
CA PHE A 195 -30.64 1.32 21.34
C PHE A 195 -30.75 2.37 20.22
#